data_AF-A0AAX1UK83-F1
#
_entry.id   AF-A0AAX1UK83-F1
#
_cell.length_a   1.000
_cell.length_b   1.000
_cell.length_c   1.000
_cell.angle_alpha   90.00
_cell.angle_beta   90.00
_cell.angle_gamma   90.00
#
_symmetry.space_group_name_H-M   'P 1'
#
loop_
_entity.id
_entity.type
_entity.pdbx_description
1 polymer ?
#
loop_
_entity_poly.entity_id
_entity_poly.type
_entity_poly.pdbx_seq_one_letter_code
_entity_poly.pdbx_strand_id
1 'polypeptide(L)'
;MRALVLPLALLLALAPHPAPAEGPATDPLTIANTYGRALAILGQQQAVAMLAAAIEDSRRQALAEGTAAIPEAIRARLAGHVPAQDLEMVRWRVGGGTDLSLQRNAILHGNASAITLGEVVVFADEGEALANASLWAHELRHVGQYREWGVPGFARRYLADHQAVEADAVAFAAAFAGGPLPLTLPERARLSPPRAPW
;
A
#
# COMPACT_ATOMS: atom_id res chain seq x y z
N MET A 1 27.87 -3.37 -35.18
CA MET A 1 26.69 -4.21 -34.89
C MET A 1 25.59 -3.30 -34.35
N ARG A 2 24.58 -3.00 -35.17
CA ARG A 2 23.42 -2.18 -34.78
C ARG A 2 22.23 -3.13 -34.64
N ALA A 3 21.76 -3.32 -33.40
CA ALA A 3 20.57 -4.10 -33.13
C ALA A 3 19.34 -3.31 -33.58
N LEU A 4 18.60 -3.90 -34.51
CA LEU A 4 17.30 -3.45 -34.99
C LEU A 4 16.27 -3.81 -33.91
N VAL A 5 15.75 -2.84 -33.17
CA VAL A 5 14.57 -3.05 -32.31
C VAL A 5 13.35 -2.82 -33.18
N LEU A 6 12.76 -3.92 -33.67
CA LEU A 6 11.44 -3.90 -34.29
C LEU A 6 10.40 -3.48 -33.24
N PRO A 7 9.41 -2.64 -33.58
CA PRO A 7 8.32 -2.29 -32.69
C PRO A 7 7.44 -3.53 -32.45
N LEU A 8 7.18 -3.84 -31.18
CA LEU A 8 6.32 -4.94 -30.72
C LEU A 8 4.82 -4.61 -30.97
N ALA A 9 4.48 -4.32 -32.21
CA ALA A 9 3.13 -4.06 -32.67
C ALA A 9 2.71 -5.08 -33.73
N LEU A 10 2.96 -6.38 -33.51
CA LEU A 10 2.25 -7.46 -34.21
C LEU A 10 2.55 -8.83 -33.60
N LEU A 11 1.79 -9.24 -32.58
CA LEU A 11 1.74 -10.65 -32.18
C LEU A 11 0.44 -10.98 -31.44
N LEU A 12 -0.69 -10.68 -32.08
CA LEU A 12 -2.00 -11.16 -31.64
C LEU A 12 -2.89 -11.58 -32.83
N ALA A 13 -2.35 -12.37 -33.74
CA ALA A 13 -3.12 -12.98 -34.81
C ALA A 13 -2.67 -14.42 -35.02
N LEU A 14 -3.08 -15.33 -34.13
CA LEU A 14 -3.25 -16.76 -34.45
C LEU A 14 -3.99 -17.50 -33.32
N ALA A 15 -5.23 -17.10 -33.04
CA ALA A 15 -6.19 -18.00 -32.41
C ALA A 15 -7.23 -18.39 -33.48
N PRO A 16 -7.62 -19.67 -33.62
CA PRO A 16 -8.65 -20.07 -34.57
C PRO A 16 -9.95 -19.34 -34.23
N HIS A 17 -10.49 -18.59 -35.20
CA HIS A 17 -11.80 -17.97 -35.07
C HIS A 17 -12.87 -19.05 -34.95
N PRO A 18 -13.73 -19.03 -33.90
CA PRO A 18 -14.97 -19.78 -33.96
C PRO A 18 -15.82 -19.21 -35.09
N ALA A 19 -16.46 -20.08 -35.86
CA ALA A 19 -17.44 -19.68 -36.88
C ALA A 19 -18.51 -18.76 -36.26
N PRO A 20 -19.01 -17.74 -36.98
CA PRO A 20 -19.99 -16.82 -36.42
C PRO A 20 -21.28 -17.59 -36.12
N ALA A 21 -21.54 -17.85 -34.85
CA ALA A 21 -22.88 -18.18 -34.40
C ALA A 21 -23.70 -16.89 -34.50
N GLU A 22 -24.78 -16.90 -35.29
CA GLU A 22 -25.75 -15.82 -35.41
C GLU A 22 -26.41 -15.57 -34.04
N GLY A 23 -25.79 -14.70 -33.24
CA GLY A 23 -26.41 -14.02 -32.10
C GLY A 23 -26.75 -12.57 -32.47
N PRO A 24 -27.65 -11.89 -31.74
CA PRO A 24 -28.07 -10.53 -32.07
C PRO A 24 -26.84 -9.62 -32.17
N ALA A 25 -26.74 -8.88 -33.28
CA ALA A 25 -25.61 -8.03 -33.62
C ALA A 25 -25.23 -7.12 -32.43
N THR A 26 -24.17 -7.49 -31.72
CA THR A 26 -23.59 -6.66 -30.67
C THR A 26 -22.85 -5.52 -31.34
N ASP A 27 -23.29 -4.29 -31.05
CA ASP A 27 -22.71 -3.04 -31.58
C ASP A 27 -21.17 -3.05 -31.41
N PRO A 28 -20.39 -2.82 -32.48
CA PRO A 28 -18.93 -2.70 -32.43
C PRO A 28 -18.41 -1.75 -31.32
N LEU A 29 -19.16 -0.69 -30.98
CA LEU A 29 -18.81 0.21 -29.88
C LEU A 29 -18.95 -0.45 -28.50
N THR A 30 -19.91 -1.36 -28.34
CA THR A 30 -20.09 -2.16 -27.11
C THR A 30 -18.92 -3.13 -26.92
N ILE A 31 -18.46 -3.74 -28.02
CA ILE A 31 -17.31 -4.66 -28.02
C ILE A 31 -16.03 -3.89 -27.67
N ALA A 32 -15.76 -2.75 -28.33
CA ALA A 32 -14.59 -1.92 -28.05
C ALA A 32 -14.56 -1.39 -26.59
N ASN A 33 -15.70 -0.96 -26.06
CA ASN A 33 -15.82 -0.54 -24.66
C ASN A 33 -15.56 -1.69 -23.68
N THR A 34 -16.03 -2.90 -24.00
CA THR A 34 -15.80 -4.10 -23.18
C THR A 34 -14.32 -4.46 -23.10
N TYR A 35 -13.61 -4.46 -24.25
CA TYR A 35 -12.17 -4.70 -24.27
C TYR A 35 -11.39 -3.59 -23.57
N GLY A 36 -11.75 -2.32 -23.78
CA GLY A 36 -11.13 -1.19 -23.08
C GLY A 36 -11.24 -1.31 -21.56
N ARG A 37 -12.43 -1.71 -21.06
CA ARG A 37 -12.64 -1.97 -19.63
C ARG A 37 -11.84 -3.17 -19.13
N ALA A 38 -11.79 -4.26 -19.89
CA ALA A 38 -10.99 -5.43 -19.52
C ALA A 38 -9.50 -5.10 -19.43
N LEU A 39 -8.96 -4.33 -20.38
CA LEU A 39 -7.57 -3.86 -20.37
C LEU A 39 -7.29 -2.94 -19.17
N ALA A 40 -8.20 -2.02 -18.86
CA ALA A 40 -8.07 -1.15 -17.69
C ALA A 40 -8.06 -1.96 -16.37
N ILE A 41 -8.93 -2.97 -16.24
CA ILE A 41 -8.96 -3.87 -15.08
C ILE A 41 -7.65 -4.65 -14.98
N LEU A 42 -7.17 -5.22 -16.09
CA LEU A 42 -5.91 -5.97 -16.11
C LEU A 42 -4.72 -5.08 -15.72
N GLY A 43 -4.65 -3.87 -16.27
CA GLY A 43 -3.63 -2.89 -15.90
C GLY A 43 -3.66 -2.54 -14.42
N GLN A 44 -4.85 -2.35 -13.84
CA GLN A 44 -5.01 -2.08 -12.41
C GLN A 44 -4.57 -3.27 -11.56
N GLN A 45 -4.95 -4.51 -11.90
CA GLN A 45 -4.54 -5.69 -11.15
C GLN A 45 -3.02 -5.90 -11.22
N GLN A 46 -2.40 -5.62 -12.37
CA GLN A 46 -0.95 -5.67 -12.51
C GLN A 46 -0.26 -4.63 -11.63
N ALA A 47 -0.76 -3.38 -11.58
CA ALA A 47 -0.22 -2.36 -10.70
C ALA A 47 -0.33 -2.74 -9.21
N VAL A 48 -1.47 -3.31 -8.80
CA VAL A 48 -1.66 -3.83 -7.43
C VAL A 48 -0.66 -4.93 -7.11
N ALA A 49 -0.47 -5.89 -8.03
CA ALA A 49 0.49 -6.98 -7.85
C ALA A 49 1.93 -6.46 -7.73
N MET A 50 2.30 -5.47 -8.55
CA MET A 50 3.65 -4.87 -8.50
C MET A 50 3.90 -4.14 -7.19
N LEU A 51 2.96 -3.32 -6.73
CA LEU A 51 3.12 -2.61 -5.46
C LEU A 51 3.16 -3.61 -4.28
N ALA A 52 2.29 -4.62 -4.29
CA ALA A 52 2.27 -5.65 -3.27
C ALA A 52 3.61 -6.43 -3.20
N ALA A 53 4.16 -6.81 -4.36
CA ALA A 53 5.47 -7.44 -4.43
C ALA A 53 6.58 -6.52 -3.93
N ALA A 54 6.57 -5.24 -4.30
CA ALA A 54 7.55 -4.28 -3.83
C ALA A 54 7.50 -4.09 -2.30
N ILE A 55 6.31 -4.06 -1.70
CA ILE A 55 6.13 -4.02 -0.23
C ILE A 55 6.73 -5.26 0.41
N GLU A 56 6.40 -6.44 -0.10
CA GLU A 56 6.86 -7.71 0.49
C GLU A 56 8.38 -7.88 0.34
N ASP A 57 8.94 -7.51 -0.81
CA ASP A 57 10.39 -7.56 -1.05
C ASP A 57 11.15 -6.58 -0.16
N SER A 58 10.59 -5.38 0.03
CA SER A 58 11.12 -4.36 0.93
C SER A 58 11.08 -4.81 2.39
N ARG A 59 9.96 -5.42 2.81
CA ARG A 59 9.78 -6.01 4.14
C ARG A 59 10.80 -7.12 4.41
N ARG A 60 10.96 -8.05 3.47
CA ARG A 60 11.94 -9.15 3.60
C ARG A 60 13.37 -8.61 3.72
N GLN A 61 13.74 -7.59 2.95
CA GLN A 61 15.04 -6.92 3.07
C GLN A 61 15.20 -6.30 4.47
N ALA A 62 14.20 -5.53 4.92
CA ALA A 62 14.26 -4.87 6.22
C ALA A 62 14.46 -5.89 7.37
N LEU A 63 13.73 -7.00 7.34
CA LEU A 63 13.87 -8.11 8.30
C LEU A 63 15.25 -8.78 8.22
N ALA A 64 15.76 -9.03 7.00
CA ALA A 64 17.02 -9.73 6.79
C ALA A 64 18.24 -8.94 7.29
N GLU A 65 18.23 -7.60 7.21
CA GLU A 65 19.33 -6.80 7.75
C GLU A 65 19.15 -6.47 9.25
N GLY A 66 18.09 -7.00 9.88
CA GLY A 66 17.87 -6.92 11.32
C GLY A 66 16.84 -5.86 11.74
N THR A 67 16.04 -6.20 12.76
CA THR A 67 15.02 -5.33 13.34
C THR A 67 14.96 -5.51 14.86
N ALA A 68 14.41 -4.52 15.56
CA ALA A 68 14.14 -4.56 16.98
C ALA A 68 12.62 -4.55 17.26
N ALA A 69 12.23 -4.95 18.47
CA ALA A 69 10.87 -4.69 18.95
C ALA A 69 10.67 -3.20 19.22
N ILE A 70 9.42 -2.73 19.16
CA ILE A 70 9.05 -1.36 19.57
C ILE A 70 9.69 -0.97 20.92
N PRO A 71 10.27 0.25 21.04
CA PRO A 71 10.88 0.69 22.30
C PRO A 71 9.86 0.69 23.44
N GLU A 72 10.24 0.20 24.62
CA GLU A 72 9.31 0.01 25.75
C GLU A 72 8.63 1.32 26.17
N ALA A 73 9.36 2.44 26.17
CA ALA A 73 8.80 3.76 26.47
C ALA A 73 7.73 4.20 25.46
N ILE A 74 7.89 3.86 24.18
CA ILE A 74 6.89 4.14 23.14
C ILE A 74 5.69 3.19 23.31
N ARG A 75 5.95 1.89 23.50
CA ARG A 75 4.91 0.87 23.76
C ARG A 75 4.00 1.29 24.91
N ALA A 76 4.58 1.69 26.04
CA ALA A 76 3.83 2.11 27.23
C ALA A 76 2.96 3.34 26.96
N ARG A 77 3.44 4.31 26.17
CA ARG A 77 2.67 5.51 25.82
C ARG A 77 1.49 5.21 24.92
N LEU A 78 1.62 4.22 24.02
CA LEU A 78 0.59 3.87 23.04
C LEU A 78 -0.41 2.82 23.52
N ALA A 79 -0.17 2.23 24.69
CA ALA A 79 -1.05 1.26 25.30
C ALA A 79 -2.46 1.83 25.49
N GLY A 80 -3.47 1.07 25.08
CA GLY A 80 -4.88 1.49 25.15
C GLY A 80 -5.37 2.31 23.96
N HIS A 81 -4.47 2.95 23.21
CA HIS A 81 -4.80 3.61 21.93
C HIS A 81 -4.57 2.68 20.74
N VAL A 82 -3.43 1.99 20.71
CA VAL A 82 -3.07 1.01 19.68
C VAL A 82 -3.50 -0.40 20.13
N PRO A 83 -4.08 -1.23 19.26
CA PRO A 83 -4.36 -2.63 19.57
C PRO A 83 -3.13 -3.38 20.08
N ALA A 84 -3.27 -4.15 21.16
CA ALA A 84 -2.16 -4.83 21.82
C ALA A 84 -1.38 -5.78 20.87
N GLN A 85 -2.09 -6.49 19.99
CA GLN A 85 -1.47 -7.36 18.99
C GLN A 85 -0.54 -6.60 18.03
N ASP A 86 -0.90 -5.37 17.64
CA ASP A 86 -0.12 -4.57 16.71
C ASP A 86 1.15 -4.06 17.42
N LEU A 87 1.03 -3.68 18.70
CA LEU A 87 2.19 -3.36 19.57
C LEU A 87 3.11 -4.57 19.79
N GLU A 88 2.56 -5.78 19.91
CA GLU A 88 3.33 -7.00 20.13
C GLU A 88 4.12 -7.44 18.88
N MET A 89 3.47 -7.45 17.72
CA MET A 89 4.06 -7.98 16.49
C MET A 89 5.02 -7.00 15.80
N VAL A 90 4.85 -5.70 16.01
CA VAL A 90 5.60 -4.69 15.25
C VAL A 90 7.12 -4.82 15.46
N ARG A 91 7.83 -4.68 14.36
CA ARG A 91 9.30 -4.60 14.30
C ARG A 91 9.70 -3.25 13.74
N TRP A 92 10.85 -2.75 14.13
CA TRP A 92 11.38 -1.52 13.57
C TRP A 92 12.87 -1.53 13.37
N ARG A 93 13.33 -0.57 12.59
CA ARG A 93 14.73 -0.25 12.39
C ARG A 93 14.89 1.14 11.79
N VAL A 94 16.14 1.58 11.66
CA VAL A 94 16.52 2.81 10.94
C VAL A 94 17.12 2.43 9.58
N GLY A 95 16.63 3.09 8.53
CA GLY A 95 17.12 2.95 7.15
C GLY A 95 17.20 1.51 6.64
N GLY A 96 18.16 1.25 5.77
CA GLY A 96 18.37 -0.04 5.11
C GLY A 96 17.75 -0.14 3.72
N GLY A 97 17.83 -1.34 3.14
CA GLY A 97 17.35 -1.62 1.79
C GLY A 97 18.28 -1.16 0.66
N THR A 98 17.92 -1.61 -0.53
CA THR A 98 18.61 -1.30 -1.79
C THR A 98 18.00 -0.08 -2.50
N ASP A 99 18.63 0.40 -3.57
CA ASP A 99 18.12 1.53 -4.38
C ASP A 99 16.71 1.29 -4.96
N LEU A 100 16.28 0.02 -5.07
CA LEU A 100 14.95 -0.35 -5.56
C LEU A 100 13.93 -0.58 -4.44
N SER A 101 14.36 -0.55 -3.19
CA SER A 101 13.48 -0.79 -2.04
C SER A 101 12.56 0.41 -1.79
N LEU A 102 11.32 0.14 -1.35
CA LEU A 102 10.34 1.19 -1.10
C LEU A 102 10.80 2.11 0.03
N GLN A 103 11.38 1.56 1.10
CA GLN A 103 11.86 2.35 2.23
C GLN A 103 12.95 3.34 1.83
N ARG A 104 13.90 2.92 1.00
CA ARG A 104 14.98 3.81 0.58
C ARG A 104 14.48 4.92 -0.33
N ASN A 105 13.57 4.61 -1.25
CA ASN A 105 12.98 5.62 -2.13
C ASN A 105 12.05 6.58 -1.38
N ALA A 106 11.21 6.08 -0.47
CA ALA A 106 10.29 6.91 0.32
C ALA A 106 11.07 7.90 1.22
N ILE A 107 12.15 7.45 1.85
CA ILE A 107 12.97 8.30 2.72
C ILE A 107 13.79 9.30 1.89
N LEU A 108 14.55 8.83 0.90
CA LEU A 108 15.49 9.68 0.15
C LEU A 108 14.81 10.63 -0.85
N HIS A 109 13.69 10.23 -1.44
CA HIS A 109 13.03 10.98 -2.51
C HIS A 109 11.62 11.46 -2.13
N GLY A 110 10.95 10.77 -1.20
CA GLY A 110 9.63 11.14 -0.69
C GLY A 110 9.64 12.01 0.56
N ASN A 111 10.83 12.24 1.17
CA ASN A 111 10.99 12.97 2.43
C ASN A 111 10.14 12.38 3.58
N ALA A 112 9.92 11.06 3.57
CA ALA A 112 9.16 10.38 4.60
C ALA A 112 10.02 10.18 5.86
N SER A 113 9.47 10.50 7.04
CA SER A 113 10.13 10.26 8.34
C SER A 113 10.12 8.78 8.74
N ALA A 114 9.13 8.03 8.24
CA ALA A 114 9.04 6.58 8.39
C ALA A 114 8.22 5.97 7.24
N ILE A 115 8.28 4.65 7.11
CA ILE A 115 7.40 3.86 6.25
C ILE A 115 7.04 2.55 6.93
N THR A 116 5.79 2.12 6.76
CA THR A 116 5.31 0.82 7.22
C THR A 116 5.24 -0.21 6.08
N LEU A 117 5.83 -1.38 6.31
CA LEU A 117 5.93 -2.52 5.41
C LEU A 117 5.39 -3.77 6.12
N GLY A 118 4.06 -3.95 6.13
CA GLY A 118 3.43 -4.99 6.95
C GLY A 118 3.54 -4.66 8.43
N GLU A 119 4.21 -5.52 9.19
CA GLU A 119 4.54 -5.31 10.61
C GLU A 119 5.88 -4.60 10.84
N VAL A 120 6.62 -4.23 9.78
CA VAL A 120 7.94 -3.61 9.90
C VAL A 120 7.83 -2.12 9.63
N VAL A 121 8.25 -1.30 10.59
CA VAL A 121 8.37 0.16 10.42
C VAL A 121 9.83 0.53 10.23
N VAL A 122 10.15 1.19 9.11
CA VAL A 122 11.49 1.69 8.83
C VAL A 122 11.49 3.20 9.02
N PHE A 123 12.27 3.68 9.99
CA PHE A 123 12.44 5.10 10.28
C PHE A 123 13.62 5.68 9.49
N ALA A 124 13.53 6.96 9.14
CA ALA A 124 14.65 7.71 8.57
C ALA A 124 15.68 8.09 9.64
N ASP A 125 15.21 8.39 10.86
CA ASP A 125 16.00 8.87 11.99
C ASP A 125 15.72 8.05 13.25
N GLU A 126 16.76 7.75 14.02
CA GLU A 126 16.65 7.00 15.26
C GLU A 126 15.97 7.81 16.37
N GLY A 127 16.23 9.12 16.44
CA GLY A 127 15.64 10.01 17.43
C GLY A 127 14.12 10.05 17.33
N GLU A 128 13.58 10.17 16.11
CA GLU A 128 12.14 10.06 15.84
C GLU A 128 11.58 8.70 16.30
N ALA A 129 12.27 7.61 15.98
CA ALA A 129 11.86 6.26 16.39
C ALA A 129 11.86 6.08 17.92
N LEU A 130 12.75 6.75 18.66
CA LEU A 130 12.84 6.60 20.11
C LEU A 130 11.96 7.58 20.90
N ALA A 131 11.59 8.73 20.32
CA ALA A 131 10.91 9.81 21.05
C ALA A 131 9.47 10.11 20.56
N ASN A 132 9.17 9.89 19.28
CA ASN A 132 7.94 10.39 18.67
C ASN A 132 6.82 9.34 18.66
N ALA A 133 6.10 9.23 19.78
CA ALA A 133 4.96 8.32 19.88
C ALA A 133 3.81 8.69 18.92
N SER A 134 3.68 9.95 18.49
CA SER A 134 2.65 10.34 17.52
C SER A 134 2.96 9.79 16.12
N LEU A 135 4.23 9.85 15.69
CA LEU A 135 4.67 9.21 14.45
C LEU A 135 4.45 7.70 14.52
N TRP A 136 4.80 7.07 15.64
CA TRP A 136 4.49 5.66 15.85
C TRP A 136 3.00 5.33 15.77
N ALA A 137 2.12 6.17 16.32
CA ALA A 137 0.68 5.96 16.21
C ALA A 137 0.21 5.97 14.74
N HIS A 138 0.76 6.87 13.91
CA HIS A 138 0.52 6.91 12.46
C HIS A 138 0.95 5.60 11.80
N GLU A 139 2.20 5.20 12.00
CA GLU A 139 2.76 3.98 11.40
C GLU A 139 2.04 2.70 11.89
N LEU A 140 1.69 2.62 13.18
CA LEU A 140 0.94 1.50 13.72
C LEU A 140 -0.50 1.43 13.19
N ARG A 141 -1.08 2.56 12.74
CA ARG A 141 -2.34 2.51 12.00
C ARG A 141 -2.15 1.80 10.66
N HIS A 142 -1.05 2.04 9.95
CA HIS A 142 -0.73 1.27 8.74
C HIS A 142 -0.47 -0.21 9.04
N VAL A 143 0.17 -0.56 10.17
CA VAL A 143 0.30 -1.97 10.60
C VAL A 143 -1.09 -2.62 10.73
N GLY A 144 -2.02 -1.94 11.40
CA GLY A 144 -3.41 -2.39 11.52
C GLY A 144 -4.11 -2.53 10.15
N GLN A 145 -3.91 -1.58 9.24
CA GLN A 145 -4.43 -1.65 7.87
C GLN A 145 -3.87 -2.85 7.09
N TYR A 146 -2.57 -3.14 7.20
CA TYR A 146 -1.98 -4.34 6.60
C TYR A 146 -2.54 -5.63 7.20
N ARG A 147 -2.71 -5.67 8.53
CA ARG A 147 -3.32 -6.83 9.21
C ARG A 147 -4.77 -7.04 8.76
N GLU A 148 -5.55 -5.97 8.60
CA GLU A 148 -6.97 -6.03 8.22
C GLU A 148 -7.18 -6.33 6.74
N TRP A 149 -6.33 -5.83 5.85
CA TRP A 149 -6.55 -5.91 4.40
C TRP A 149 -5.61 -6.87 3.68
N GLY A 150 -4.53 -7.30 4.34
CA GLY A 150 -3.39 -7.93 3.69
C GLY A 150 -2.64 -6.97 2.75
N VAL A 151 -1.43 -7.35 2.34
CA VAL A 151 -0.60 -6.55 1.43
C VAL A 151 -1.31 -6.23 0.10
N PRO A 152 -1.99 -7.19 -0.58
CA PRO A 152 -2.72 -6.87 -1.82
C PRO A 152 -3.91 -5.92 -1.60
N GLY A 153 -4.60 -6.04 -0.46
CA GLY A 153 -5.74 -5.19 -0.13
C GLY A 153 -5.33 -3.77 0.23
N PHE A 154 -4.18 -3.61 0.91
CA PHE A 154 -3.53 -2.32 1.12
C PHE A 154 -3.12 -1.69 -0.22
N ALA A 155 -2.35 -2.40 -1.04
CA ALA A 155 -1.89 -1.91 -2.35
C ALA A 155 -3.04 -1.44 -3.25
N ARG A 156 -4.15 -2.20 -3.28
CA ARG A 156 -5.36 -1.83 -4.01
C ARG A 156 -5.96 -0.50 -3.54
N ARG A 157 -6.10 -0.32 -2.23
CA ARG A 157 -6.66 0.90 -1.64
C ARG A 157 -5.73 2.09 -1.83
N TYR A 158 -4.44 1.89 -1.63
CA TYR A 158 -3.43 2.93 -1.79
C TYR A 158 -3.34 3.43 -3.24
N LEU A 159 -3.36 2.53 -4.23
CA LEU A 159 -3.36 2.91 -5.64
C LEU A 159 -4.67 3.57 -6.09
N ALA A 160 -5.80 3.17 -5.51
CA ALA A 160 -7.08 3.79 -5.80
C ALA A 160 -7.18 5.19 -5.17
N ASP A 161 -6.69 5.34 -3.94
CA ASP A 161 -6.81 6.54 -3.13
C ASP A 161 -5.88 6.52 -1.91
N HIS A 162 -4.62 6.87 -2.13
CA HIS A 162 -3.65 7.00 -1.04
C HIS A 162 -4.07 8.07 -0.01
N GLN A 163 -4.79 9.13 -0.43
CA GLN A 163 -5.16 10.22 0.47
C GLN A 163 -6.11 9.77 1.59
N ALA A 164 -7.06 8.88 1.32
CA ALA A 164 -7.89 8.34 2.40
C ALA A 164 -7.14 7.35 3.31
N VAL A 165 -6.20 6.57 2.75
CA VAL A 165 -5.37 5.65 3.54
C VAL A 165 -4.50 6.44 4.52
N GLU A 166 -3.87 7.52 4.05
CA GLU A 166 -3.07 8.43 4.89
C GLU A 166 -3.93 9.25 5.86
N ALA A 167 -5.10 9.74 5.42
CA ALA A 167 -5.99 10.52 6.30
C ALA A 167 -6.48 9.69 7.50
N ASP A 168 -6.72 8.39 7.32
CA ASP A 168 -7.05 7.47 8.41
C ASP A 168 -5.89 7.35 9.41
N ALA A 169 -4.65 7.19 8.93
CA ALA A 169 -3.45 7.14 9.76
C ALA A 169 -3.19 8.46 10.53
N VAL A 170 -3.33 9.61 9.85
CA VAL A 170 -3.21 10.94 10.46
C VAL A 170 -4.29 11.15 11.53
N ALA A 171 -5.55 10.80 11.24
CA ALA A 171 -6.64 10.94 12.20
C ALA A 171 -6.43 10.07 13.44
N PHE A 172 -5.96 8.84 13.25
CA PHE A 172 -5.63 7.93 14.34
C PHE A 172 -4.49 8.47 15.23
N ALA A 173 -3.44 9.05 14.63
CA ALA A 173 -2.35 9.69 15.37
C ALA A 173 -2.79 10.99 16.09
N ALA A 174 -3.64 11.80 15.46
CA ALA A 174 -4.18 13.02 16.07
C ALA A 174 -5.03 12.71 17.30
N ALA A 175 -5.84 11.65 17.25
CA ALA A 175 -6.63 11.19 18.38
C ALA A 175 -5.75 10.76 19.57
N PHE A 176 -4.58 10.15 19.32
CA PHE A 176 -3.60 9.85 20.35
C PHE A 176 -3.02 11.12 20.99
N ALA A 177 -2.67 12.13 20.19
CA ALA A 177 -2.11 13.38 20.67
C ALA A 177 -3.11 14.29 21.41
N GLY A 178 -4.38 13.89 21.52
CA GLY A 178 -5.45 14.71 22.07
C GLY A 178 -5.85 15.89 21.17
N GLY A 179 -5.47 15.86 19.89
CA GLY A 179 -5.77 16.90 18.91
C GLY A 179 -7.19 16.75 18.32
N PRO A 180 -7.80 17.84 17.83
CA PRO A 180 -9.03 17.75 17.06
C PRO A 180 -8.79 16.94 15.78
N LEU A 181 -9.73 16.07 15.40
CA LEU A 181 -9.72 15.35 14.13
C LEU A 181 -9.50 16.33 12.97
N PRO A 182 -8.76 15.95 11.90
CA PRO A 182 -8.60 16.79 10.72
C PRO A 182 -9.96 17.26 10.21
N LEU A 183 -10.13 18.58 10.03
CA LEU A 183 -11.41 19.21 9.68
C LEU A 183 -11.97 18.75 8.31
N THR A 184 -11.15 18.05 7.52
CA THR A 184 -11.53 17.49 6.22
C THR A 184 -11.03 16.05 6.07
N LEU A 185 -11.75 15.09 6.66
CA LEU A 185 -11.74 13.72 6.13
C LEU A 185 -12.49 13.73 4.79
N PRO A 186 -11.95 13.11 3.72
CA PRO A 186 -12.71 12.90 2.49
C PRO A 186 -14.02 12.18 2.86
N GLU A 187 -15.14 12.55 2.25
CA GLU A 187 -16.49 12.11 2.65
C GLU A 187 -16.63 10.59 2.79
N ARG A 188 -15.87 9.84 2.00
CA ARG A 188 -15.76 8.37 2.03
C ARG A 188 -15.07 7.77 3.28
N ALA A 189 -14.27 8.54 4.01
CA ALA A 189 -13.63 8.09 5.25
C ALA A 189 -14.53 8.29 6.49
N ARG A 190 -15.61 9.08 6.37
CA ARG A 190 -16.64 9.22 7.43
C ARG A 190 -17.68 8.11 7.37
N LEU A 191 -17.79 7.43 6.23
CA LEU A 191 -18.64 6.28 6.06
C LEU A 191 -17.92 5.10 6.67
N SER A 192 -18.57 4.39 7.60
CA SER A 192 -18.10 3.09 8.06
C SER A 192 -17.73 2.26 6.82
N PRO A 193 -16.62 1.49 6.86
CA PRO A 193 -16.29 0.61 5.75
C PRO A 193 -17.55 -0.20 5.42
N PRO A 194 -17.90 -0.37 4.13
CA PRO A 194 -19.00 -1.27 3.78
C PRO A 194 -18.71 -2.58 4.50
N ARG A 195 -19.66 -3.04 5.32
CA ARG A 195 -19.59 -4.40 5.88
C ARG A 195 -19.31 -5.29 4.69
N ALA A 196 -18.17 -5.97 4.71
CA ALA A 196 -17.83 -6.90 3.64
C ALA A 196 -19.03 -7.81 3.46
N PRO A 197 -19.70 -7.79 2.29
CA PRO A 197 -20.43 -8.98 1.94
C PRO A 197 -19.32 -10.01 1.65
N TRP A 198 -19.50 -11.24 2.16
CA TRP A 198 -18.56 -12.38 2.11
C TRP A 198 -17.25 -12.25 2.88
#